data_AF-A0A4Q2A8M1-F1
#
_entry.id   AF-A0A4Q2A8M1-F1
#
_cell.length_a   1.000
_cell.length_b   1.000
_cell.length_c   1.000
_cell.angle_alpha   90.00
_cell.angle_beta   90.00
_cell.angle_gamma   90.00
#
_symmetry.space_group_name_H-M   'P 1'
#
loop_
_entity.id
_entity.type
_entity.pdbx_description
1 polymer ?
#
loop_
_entity_poly.entity_id
_entity_poly.type
_entity_poly.pdbx_seq_one_letter_code
_entity_poly.pdbx_strand_id
1 'polypeptide(L)'
;MVASRADSQAIPASSEHAPETLFLTIGGKMSEAMTRIAPVQAEEHTAQLAQCISAFSRMRPPALAAAGVYHASTLINGTLPRAAQQAVFDQSLAAARNLSAGNRANILIALQTAIFRSPEPTTPDSLRDARTNLCGIANSTHGIPPEQLKPVVEGLAADPKLLLLALNEGDWQSSFNAIVDASNGLSSGDRQGVRNRLSDSLDSIEQNIGPAGINDARAYLKTL
;
A
#
# COMPACT_ATOMS: atom_id res chain seq x y z
N MET A 1 51.17 39.43 -8.96
CA MET A 1 50.92 38.29 -9.85
C MET A 1 51.32 37.01 -9.11
N VAL A 2 50.40 36.41 -8.35
CA VAL A 2 50.49 35.03 -7.85
C VAL A 2 49.05 34.52 -7.80
N ALA A 3 48.77 33.50 -8.63
CA ALA A 3 47.46 32.88 -8.76
C ALA A 3 47.24 31.88 -7.61
N SER A 4 46.15 32.04 -6.85
CA SER A 4 45.68 31.01 -5.93
C SER A 4 44.72 30.10 -6.68
N ARG A 5 45.13 28.84 -6.87
CA ARG A 5 44.32 27.75 -7.41
C ARG A 5 43.17 27.48 -6.44
N ALA A 6 41.93 27.69 -6.91
CA ALA A 6 40.78 27.08 -6.29
C ALA A 6 40.70 25.63 -6.78
N ASP A 7 40.92 24.70 -5.85
CA ASP A 7 40.68 23.28 -6.02
C ASP A 7 39.25 23.05 -6.52
N SER A 8 39.15 22.58 -7.76
CA SER A 8 37.91 21.98 -8.28
C SER A 8 37.74 20.63 -7.61
N GLN A 9 37.11 20.63 -6.42
CA GLN A 9 36.59 19.41 -5.84
C GLN A 9 35.47 18.89 -6.75
N ALA A 10 35.75 17.79 -7.44
CA ALA A 10 34.75 17.01 -8.14
C ALA A 10 33.68 16.58 -7.13
N ILE A 11 32.45 17.06 -7.31
CA ILE A 11 31.30 16.60 -6.56
C ILE A 11 31.05 15.14 -6.96
N PRO A 12 31.07 14.18 -6.03
CA PRO A 12 30.80 12.79 -6.36
C PRO A 12 29.35 12.65 -6.84
N ALA A 13 29.17 11.94 -7.95
CA ALA A 13 27.87 11.66 -8.54
C ALA A 13 27.05 10.72 -7.65
N SER A 14 26.33 11.27 -6.66
CA SER A 14 25.22 10.59 -5.98
C SER A 14 23.90 10.78 -6.76
N SER A 15 23.93 10.67 -8.08
CA SER A 15 22.83 11.10 -8.95
C SER A 15 21.78 10.03 -9.27
N GLU A 16 21.93 8.78 -8.80
CA GLU A 16 20.95 7.72 -9.09
C GLU A 16 19.62 7.86 -8.32
N HIS A 17 19.55 8.68 -7.26
CA HIS A 17 18.33 8.87 -6.45
C HIS A 17 17.81 10.32 -6.41
N ALA A 18 18.51 11.26 -7.03
CA ALA A 18 18.12 12.68 -7.06
C ALA A 18 16.76 12.95 -7.75
N PRO A 19 16.40 12.31 -8.88
CA PRO A 19 15.12 12.56 -9.52
C PRO A 19 13.93 11.99 -8.75
N GLU A 20 14.06 10.80 -8.15
CA GLU A 20 13.00 10.20 -7.32
C GLU A 20 12.70 11.06 -6.08
N THR A 21 13.75 11.54 -5.41
CA THR A 21 13.63 12.45 -4.26
C THR A 21 12.95 13.76 -4.65
N LEU A 22 13.26 14.30 -5.83
CA LEU A 22 12.62 15.51 -6.35
C LEU A 22 11.13 15.28 -6.66
N PHE A 23 10.77 14.17 -7.30
CA PHE A 23 9.36 13.89 -7.62
C PHE A 23 8.52 13.62 -6.37
N LEU A 24 9.07 12.94 -5.37
CA LEU A 24 8.43 12.79 -4.06
C LEU A 24 8.21 14.15 -3.38
N THR A 25 9.19 15.05 -3.47
CA THR A 25 9.07 16.41 -2.92
C THR A 25 8.00 17.23 -3.65
N ILE A 26 8.00 17.20 -4.99
CA ILE A 26 7.00 17.90 -5.81
C ILE A 26 5.61 17.35 -5.53
N GLY A 27 5.43 16.02 -5.57
CA GLY A 27 4.16 15.38 -5.25
C GLY A 27 3.66 15.75 -3.85
N GLY A 28 4.57 15.80 -2.87
CA GLY A 28 4.24 16.20 -1.49
C GLY A 28 3.78 17.64 -1.40
N LYS A 29 4.47 18.58 -2.07
CA LYS A 29 4.08 19.99 -2.11
C LYS A 29 2.76 20.22 -2.84
N MET A 30 2.50 19.47 -3.91
CA MET A 30 1.22 19.52 -4.61
C MET A 30 0.10 19.01 -3.72
N SER A 31 0.30 17.88 -3.04
CA SER A 31 -0.65 17.35 -2.06
C SER A 31 -0.92 18.32 -0.91
N GLU A 32 0.13 18.93 -0.32
CA GLU A 32 0.01 19.96 0.72
C GLU A 32 -0.74 21.21 0.26
N ALA A 33 -0.50 21.67 -0.98
CA ALA A 33 -1.21 22.82 -1.53
C ALA A 33 -2.71 22.53 -1.68
N MET A 34 -3.05 21.29 -2.04
CA MET A 34 -4.43 20.86 -2.24
C MET A 34 -5.17 20.66 -0.90
N THR A 35 -4.50 20.16 0.15
CA THR A 35 -5.12 20.01 1.48
C THR A 35 -5.32 21.34 2.23
N ARG A 36 -4.64 22.43 1.81
CA ARG A 36 -4.84 23.78 2.38
C ARG A 36 -6.11 24.46 1.91
N ILE A 37 -6.73 23.97 0.83
CA ILE A 37 -8.07 24.38 0.43
C ILE A 37 -9.03 23.59 1.32
N ALA A 38 -9.26 24.06 2.54
CA ALA A 38 -10.08 23.35 3.52
C ALA A 38 -11.50 23.15 2.95
N PRO A 39 -11.91 21.92 2.63
CA PRO A 39 -13.27 21.67 2.20
C PRO A 39 -14.19 21.78 3.40
N VAL A 40 -15.33 22.44 3.22
CA VAL A 40 -16.30 22.68 4.29
C VAL A 40 -17.09 21.41 4.61
N GLN A 41 -17.08 20.43 3.69
CA GLN A 41 -17.82 19.17 3.77
C GLN A 41 -16.99 17.97 3.30
N ALA A 42 -17.26 16.80 3.89
CA ALA A 42 -16.52 15.57 3.59
C ALA A 42 -16.69 15.04 2.16
N GLU A 43 -17.87 15.22 1.56
CA GLU A 43 -18.13 14.84 0.17
C GLU A 43 -17.29 15.67 -0.81
N GLU A 44 -17.16 16.97 -0.55
CA GLU A 44 -16.32 17.87 -1.34
C GLU A 44 -14.83 17.48 -1.24
N HIS A 45 -14.36 17.13 -0.04
CA HIS A 45 -13.00 16.61 0.16
C HIS A 45 -12.74 15.33 -0.65
N THR A 46 -13.74 14.43 -0.70
CA THR A 46 -13.66 13.18 -1.46
C THR A 46 -13.56 13.43 -2.96
N ALA A 47 -14.41 14.31 -3.49
CA ALA A 47 -14.41 14.69 -4.90
C ALA A 47 -13.08 15.38 -5.28
N GLN A 48 -12.55 16.23 -4.40
CA GLN A 48 -11.23 16.83 -4.59
C GLN A 48 -10.12 15.78 -4.64
N LEU A 49 -10.05 14.86 -3.68
CA LEU A 49 -9.05 13.77 -3.68
C LEU A 49 -9.15 12.90 -4.94
N ALA A 50 -10.37 12.61 -5.40
CA ALA A 50 -10.59 11.89 -6.64
C ALA A 50 -10.04 12.63 -7.87
N GLN A 51 -10.29 13.94 -7.94
CA GLN A 51 -9.71 14.80 -8.97
C GLN A 51 -8.19 14.86 -8.88
N CYS A 52 -7.61 14.90 -7.66
CA CYS A 52 -6.16 14.84 -7.45
C CYS A 52 -5.55 13.57 -8.04
N ILE A 53 -6.06 12.39 -7.64
CA ILE A 53 -5.56 11.09 -8.11
C ILE A 53 -5.67 11.01 -9.63
N SER A 54 -6.81 11.45 -10.18
CA SER A 54 -7.01 11.46 -11.61
C SER A 54 -6.08 12.45 -12.34
N ALA A 55 -5.72 13.59 -11.75
CA ALA A 55 -4.80 14.54 -12.35
C ALA A 55 -3.36 14.00 -12.28
N PHE A 56 -2.94 13.52 -11.10
CA PHE A 56 -1.61 12.95 -10.88
C PHE A 56 -1.34 11.76 -11.80
N SER A 57 -2.28 10.82 -11.92
CA SER A 57 -2.12 9.62 -12.77
C SER A 57 -1.85 9.93 -14.26
N ARG A 58 -2.17 11.15 -14.73
CA ARG A 58 -1.93 11.59 -16.11
C ARG A 58 -0.63 12.36 -16.28
N MET A 59 0.08 12.68 -15.20
CA MET A 59 1.29 13.48 -15.24
C MET A 59 2.45 12.74 -15.92
N ARG A 60 3.36 13.52 -16.51
CA ARG A 60 4.61 13.04 -17.06
C ARG A 60 5.77 13.74 -16.34
N PRO A 61 6.87 13.03 -16.04
CA PRO A 61 7.12 11.60 -16.31
C PRO A 61 6.33 10.66 -15.38
N PRO A 62 6.21 9.35 -15.68
CA PRO A 62 5.46 8.39 -14.86
C PRO A 62 5.85 8.36 -13.38
N ALA A 63 7.11 8.65 -13.05
CA ALA A 63 7.57 8.76 -11.66
C ALA A 63 6.89 9.91 -10.89
N LEU A 64 6.59 11.02 -11.56
CA LEU A 64 5.81 12.13 -10.99
C LEU A 64 4.35 11.72 -10.77
N ALA A 65 3.76 10.99 -11.71
CA ALA A 65 2.42 10.44 -11.54
C ALA A 65 2.34 9.50 -10.33
N ALA A 66 3.33 8.61 -10.20
CA ALA A 66 3.44 7.68 -9.08
C ALA A 66 3.57 8.40 -7.73
N ALA A 67 4.45 9.42 -7.65
CA ALA A 67 4.63 10.22 -6.45
C ALA A 67 3.34 10.97 -6.05
N GLY A 68 2.63 11.56 -7.02
CA GLY A 68 1.36 12.25 -6.76
C GLY A 68 0.27 11.30 -6.24
N VAL A 69 0.10 10.14 -6.87
CA VAL A 69 -0.87 9.12 -6.43
C VAL A 69 -0.48 8.55 -5.06
N TYR A 70 0.82 8.34 -4.80
CA TYR A 70 1.32 7.92 -3.49
C TYR A 70 0.88 8.89 -2.40
N HIS A 71 1.14 10.19 -2.56
CA HIS A 71 0.75 11.20 -1.57
C HIS A 71 -0.76 11.33 -1.41
N ALA A 72 -1.53 11.27 -2.50
CA ALA A 72 -2.99 11.25 -2.39
C ALA A 72 -3.50 10.02 -1.61
N SER A 73 -2.82 8.88 -1.73
CA SER A 73 -3.18 7.65 -1.00
C SER A 73 -2.88 7.73 0.50
N THR A 74 -1.83 8.46 0.91
CA THR A 74 -1.53 8.65 2.35
C THR A 74 -2.54 9.56 3.06
N LEU A 75 -3.34 10.32 2.31
CA LEU A 75 -4.41 11.16 2.83
C LEU A 75 -5.70 10.38 3.16
N ILE A 76 -5.79 9.09 2.80
CA ILE A 76 -6.90 8.24 3.25
C ILE A 76 -6.79 8.08 4.77
N ASN A 77 -7.59 8.82 5.51
CA ASN A 77 -7.51 8.88 6.97
C ASN A 77 -8.90 8.79 7.61
N GLY A 78 -8.92 8.63 8.94
CA GLY A 78 -10.15 8.45 9.72
C GLY A 78 -11.05 9.69 9.83
N THR A 79 -10.66 10.86 9.30
CA THR A 79 -11.52 12.05 9.29
C THR A 79 -12.49 12.05 8.10
N LEU A 80 -12.24 11.21 7.10
CA LEU A 80 -13.16 10.98 5.99
C LEU A 80 -14.26 9.98 6.40
N PRO A 81 -15.50 10.13 5.91
CA PRO A 81 -16.52 9.09 6.00
C PRO A 81 -16.06 7.78 5.33
N ARG A 82 -16.54 6.62 5.79
CA ARG A 82 -16.15 5.30 5.26
C ARG A 82 -16.24 5.22 3.73
N ALA A 83 -17.37 5.63 3.15
CA ALA A 83 -17.59 5.59 1.70
C ALA A 83 -16.56 6.43 0.92
N ALA A 84 -16.15 7.56 1.49
CA ALA A 84 -15.11 8.41 0.91
C ALA A 84 -13.73 7.74 0.96
N GLN A 85 -13.38 7.13 2.10
CA GLN A 85 -12.13 6.39 2.25
C GLN A 85 -12.03 5.27 1.22
N GLN A 86 -13.10 4.49 1.06
CA GLN A 86 -13.15 3.39 0.08
C GLN A 86 -13.05 3.91 -1.36
N ALA A 87 -13.77 4.97 -1.72
CA ALA A 87 -13.72 5.54 -3.06
C ALA A 87 -12.31 6.03 -3.44
N VAL A 88 -11.61 6.69 -2.51
CA VAL A 88 -10.23 7.15 -2.71
C VAL A 88 -9.27 5.95 -2.80
N PHE A 89 -9.46 4.92 -1.96
CA PHE A 89 -8.69 3.69 -2.03
C PHE A 89 -8.80 3.02 -3.41
N ASP A 90 -10.03 2.81 -3.90
CA ASP A 90 -10.29 2.15 -5.17
C ASP A 90 -9.67 2.89 -6.35
N GLN A 91 -9.75 4.23 -6.34
CA GLN A 91 -9.16 5.07 -7.38
C GLN A 91 -7.64 5.05 -7.35
N SER A 92 -7.03 5.12 -6.17
CA SER A 92 -5.59 4.98 -6.01
C SER A 92 -5.10 3.62 -6.47
N LEU A 93 -5.81 2.54 -6.14
CA LEU A 93 -5.46 1.19 -6.58
C LEU A 93 -5.60 1.04 -8.10
N ALA A 94 -6.68 1.59 -8.68
CA ALA A 94 -6.87 1.61 -10.13
C ALA A 94 -5.76 2.39 -10.85
N ALA A 95 -5.37 3.56 -10.31
CA ALA A 95 -4.25 4.33 -10.84
C ALA A 95 -2.93 3.55 -10.74
N ALA A 96 -2.68 2.90 -9.61
CA ALA A 96 -1.47 2.08 -9.39
C ALA A 96 -1.36 0.94 -10.42
N ARG A 97 -2.47 0.28 -10.76
CA ARG A 97 -2.52 -0.81 -11.76
C ARG A 97 -2.15 -0.35 -13.17
N ASN A 98 -2.31 0.93 -13.49
CA ASN A 98 -1.94 1.50 -14.79
C ASN A 98 -0.47 1.95 -14.87
N LEU A 99 0.28 1.88 -13.76
CA LEU A 99 1.69 2.24 -13.70
C LEU A 99 2.58 1.02 -13.90
N SER A 100 3.83 1.26 -14.32
CA SER A 100 4.88 0.24 -14.34
C SER A 100 5.06 -0.39 -12.96
N ALA A 101 5.46 -1.66 -12.92
CA ALA A 101 5.55 -2.41 -11.68
C ALA A 101 6.37 -1.72 -10.57
N GLY A 102 7.49 -1.06 -10.90
CA GLY A 102 8.29 -0.37 -9.88
C GLY A 102 7.59 0.82 -9.23
N ASN A 103 6.94 1.66 -10.03
CA ASN A 103 6.15 2.80 -9.55
C ASN A 103 4.91 2.38 -8.74
N ARG A 104 4.34 1.22 -9.06
CA ARG A 104 3.15 0.69 -8.38
C ARG A 104 3.44 0.28 -6.94
N ALA A 105 4.63 -0.27 -6.64
CA ALA A 105 4.96 -0.79 -5.31
C ALA A 105 4.79 0.26 -4.20
N ASN A 106 5.28 1.48 -4.41
CA ASN A 106 5.17 2.56 -3.42
C ASN A 106 3.71 2.92 -3.10
N ILE A 107 2.84 2.95 -4.11
CA ILE A 107 1.42 3.23 -3.91
C ILE A 107 0.75 2.10 -3.13
N LEU A 108 1.08 0.84 -3.44
CA LEU A 108 0.58 -0.31 -2.70
C LEU A 108 0.98 -0.25 -1.21
N ILE A 109 2.22 0.15 -0.90
CA ILE A 109 2.68 0.36 0.49
C ILE A 109 1.84 1.44 1.17
N ALA A 110 1.58 2.58 0.52
CA ALA A 110 0.73 3.62 1.10
C ALA A 110 -0.68 3.11 1.43
N LEU A 111 -1.28 2.36 0.50
CA LEU A 111 -2.63 1.81 0.63
C LEU A 111 -2.75 0.77 1.75
N GLN A 112 -1.68 0.07 2.12
CA GLN A 112 -1.72 -0.88 3.23
C GLN A 112 -2.13 -0.25 4.55
N THR A 113 -1.74 1.00 4.77
CA THR A 113 -2.05 1.73 6.00
C THR A 113 -3.53 2.11 6.09
N ALA A 114 -4.23 2.07 4.95
CA ALA A 114 -5.63 2.42 4.80
C ALA A 114 -6.59 1.21 4.80
N ILE A 115 -6.09 -0.03 4.80
CA ILE A 115 -6.93 -1.25 4.69
C ILE A 115 -8.04 -1.29 5.76
N PHE A 116 -7.72 -0.96 7.00
CA PHE A 116 -8.67 -1.01 8.14
C PHE A 116 -9.12 0.38 8.58
N ARG A 117 -8.91 1.45 7.79
CA ARG A 117 -9.31 2.79 8.22
C ARG A 117 -10.80 2.99 8.01
N SER A 118 -11.48 3.17 9.13
CA SER A 118 -12.87 3.58 9.30
C SER A 118 -12.95 4.12 10.73
N PRO A 119 -13.85 5.07 11.04
CA PRO A 119 -14.11 5.45 12.43
C PRO A 119 -14.46 4.23 13.32
N GLU A 120 -14.92 3.13 12.72
CA GLU A 120 -15.21 1.87 13.39
C GLU A 120 -14.65 0.68 12.57
N PRO A 121 -13.38 0.27 12.79
CA PRO A 121 -12.68 -0.69 11.91
C PRO A 121 -13.19 -2.13 12.00
N THR A 122 -13.98 -2.46 13.02
CA THR A 122 -14.47 -3.82 13.30
C THR A 122 -15.93 -4.04 12.91
N THR A 123 -16.60 -3.05 12.30
CA THR A 123 -17.97 -3.26 11.79
C THR A 123 -17.95 -4.22 10.59
N PRO A 124 -19.03 -4.98 10.34
CA PRO A 124 -19.10 -5.92 9.22
C PRO A 124 -18.78 -5.28 7.86
N ASP A 125 -19.21 -4.02 7.70
CA ASP A 125 -18.99 -3.21 6.51
C ASP A 125 -17.52 -2.79 6.36
N SER A 126 -16.87 -2.32 7.44
CA SER A 126 -15.43 -2.01 7.43
C SER A 126 -14.57 -3.26 7.18
N LEU A 127 -14.95 -4.41 7.75
CA LEU A 127 -14.25 -5.68 7.53
C LEU A 127 -14.41 -6.19 6.10
N ARG A 128 -15.58 -5.98 5.47
CA ARG A 128 -15.82 -6.29 4.06
C ARG A 128 -14.93 -5.45 3.14
N ASP A 129 -14.84 -4.15 3.41
CA ASP A 129 -13.96 -3.23 2.69
C ASP A 129 -12.49 -3.65 2.89
N ALA A 130 -12.07 -3.88 4.13
CA ALA A 130 -10.71 -4.32 4.46
C ALA A 130 -10.31 -5.61 3.73
N ARG A 131 -11.20 -6.60 3.66
CA ARG A 131 -10.99 -7.83 2.88
C ARG A 131 -10.77 -7.52 1.41
N THR A 132 -11.66 -6.72 0.82
CA THR A 132 -11.59 -6.32 -0.60
C THR A 132 -10.29 -5.56 -0.90
N ASN A 133 -9.90 -4.67 0.00
CA ASN A 133 -8.70 -3.84 -0.08
C ASN A 133 -7.42 -4.66 0.01
N LEU A 134 -7.35 -5.59 0.98
CA LEU A 134 -6.22 -6.49 1.15
C LEU A 134 -6.03 -7.38 -0.08
N CYS A 135 -7.09 -8.06 -0.54
CA CYS A 135 -7.05 -8.87 -1.75
C CYS A 135 -6.70 -8.02 -2.99
N GLY A 136 -7.25 -6.81 -3.06
CA GLY A 136 -6.99 -5.86 -4.15
C GLY A 136 -5.51 -5.47 -4.25
N ILE A 137 -4.85 -5.20 -3.12
CA ILE A 137 -3.41 -4.92 -3.06
C ILE A 137 -2.61 -6.17 -3.43
N ALA A 138 -2.89 -7.31 -2.80
CA ALA A 138 -2.18 -8.57 -3.04
C ALA A 138 -2.21 -8.96 -4.53
N ASN A 139 -3.38 -8.90 -5.17
CA ASN A 139 -3.56 -9.21 -6.59
C ASN A 139 -2.94 -8.17 -7.54
N SER A 140 -2.51 -7.02 -7.01
CA SER A 140 -1.85 -5.96 -7.80
C SER A 140 -0.32 -6.04 -7.74
N THR A 141 0.25 -7.11 -7.17
CA THR A 141 1.69 -7.28 -7.01
C THR A 141 2.42 -7.90 -8.22
N HIS A 142 1.68 -8.43 -9.19
CA HIS A 142 2.24 -9.19 -10.31
C HIS A 142 3.28 -8.39 -11.12
N GLY A 143 4.52 -8.90 -11.21
CA GLY A 143 5.61 -8.28 -11.96
C GLY A 143 6.40 -7.21 -11.19
N ILE A 144 6.08 -6.96 -9.91
CA ILE A 144 6.92 -6.13 -9.02
C ILE A 144 8.22 -6.89 -8.72
N PRO A 145 9.40 -6.25 -8.85
CA PRO A 145 10.68 -6.87 -8.49
C PRO A 145 10.71 -7.30 -7.01
N PRO A 146 11.38 -8.42 -6.66
CA PRO A 146 11.39 -8.98 -5.30
C PRO A 146 11.73 -7.95 -4.21
N GLU A 147 12.74 -7.12 -4.43
CA GLU A 147 13.19 -6.08 -3.48
C GLU A 147 12.10 -5.06 -3.13
N GLN A 148 11.25 -4.73 -4.11
CA GLN A 148 10.15 -3.78 -3.93
C GLN A 148 8.85 -4.48 -3.51
N LEU A 149 8.72 -5.77 -3.82
CA LEU A 149 7.58 -6.60 -3.46
C LEU A 149 7.60 -6.96 -1.97
N LYS A 150 8.80 -7.20 -1.40
CA LYS A 150 8.97 -7.57 0.00
C LYS A 150 8.21 -6.68 0.98
N PRO A 151 8.42 -5.35 1.01
CA PRO A 151 7.68 -4.48 1.93
C PRO A 151 6.18 -4.50 1.65
N VAL A 152 5.76 -4.76 0.41
CA VAL A 152 4.33 -4.91 0.09
C VAL A 152 3.77 -6.15 0.78
N VAL A 153 4.37 -7.31 0.58
CA VAL A 153 3.85 -8.58 1.09
C VAL A 153 3.98 -8.66 2.61
N GLU A 154 5.11 -8.25 3.18
CA GLU A 154 5.29 -8.23 4.64
C GLU A 154 4.27 -7.32 5.33
N GLY A 155 3.94 -6.17 4.74
CA GLY A 155 2.92 -5.27 5.26
C GLY A 155 1.49 -5.82 5.16
N LEU A 156 1.19 -6.69 4.19
CA LEU A 156 -0.09 -7.40 4.11
C LEU A 156 -0.17 -8.55 5.12
N ALA A 157 0.93 -9.28 5.31
CA ALA A 157 1.06 -10.36 6.28
C ALA A 157 1.23 -9.87 7.74
N ALA A 158 1.28 -8.55 7.96
CA ALA A 158 1.45 -7.99 9.29
C ALA A 158 0.22 -8.23 10.17
N ASP A 159 0.48 -8.68 11.40
CA ASP A 159 -0.50 -8.76 12.49
C ASP A 159 -1.03 -7.34 12.85
N PRO A 160 -2.32 -7.15 13.22
CA PRO A 160 -3.38 -8.15 13.45
C PRO A 160 -4.33 -8.36 12.26
N LYS A 161 -3.94 -8.02 11.02
CA LYS A 161 -4.88 -7.87 9.89
C LYS A 161 -5.75 -9.10 9.64
N LEU A 162 -5.15 -10.29 9.53
CA LEU A 162 -5.89 -11.52 9.26
C LEU A 162 -6.79 -11.93 10.43
N LEU A 163 -6.35 -11.71 11.68
CA LEU A 163 -7.17 -11.95 12.87
C LEU A 163 -8.40 -11.05 12.88
N LEU A 164 -8.23 -9.75 12.57
CA LEU A 164 -9.35 -8.82 12.47
C LEU A 164 -10.36 -9.25 11.38
N LEU A 165 -9.87 -9.75 10.25
CA LEU A 165 -10.73 -10.29 9.19
C LEU A 165 -11.39 -11.61 9.56
N ALA A 166 -10.85 -12.36 10.51
CA ALA A 166 -11.49 -13.58 11.03
C ALA A 166 -12.61 -13.29 12.03
N LEU A 167 -12.67 -12.06 12.58
CA LEU A 167 -13.80 -11.62 13.41
C LEU A 167 -15.09 -11.52 12.58
N ASN A 168 -16.24 -11.66 13.25
CA ASN A 168 -17.58 -11.53 12.65
C ASN A 168 -17.84 -12.47 11.46
N GLU A 169 -17.46 -13.75 11.58
CA GLU A 169 -17.59 -14.77 10.51
C GLU A 169 -16.86 -14.39 9.21
N GLY A 170 -15.86 -13.52 9.31
CA GLY A 170 -15.21 -12.97 8.14
C GLY A 170 -14.38 -14.00 7.38
N ASP A 171 -14.43 -13.87 6.05
CA ASP A 171 -13.63 -14.65 5.10
C ASP A 171 -12.18 -14.13 5.08
N TRP A 172 -11.42 -14.55 6.09
CA TRP A 172 -9.98 -14.31 6.18
C TRP A 172 -9.19 -15.19 5.19
N GLN A 173 -9.75 -16.32 4.76
CA GLN A 173 -9.08 -17.31 3.91
C GLN A 173 -8.77 -16.75 2.51
N SER A 174 -9.70 -16.02 1.89
CA SER A 174 -9.45 -15.36 0.59
C SER A 174 -8.29 -14.38 0.67
N SER A 175 -8.22 -13.59 1.74
CA SER A 175 -7.12 -12.65 2.00
C SER A 175 -5.80 -13.36 2.27
N PHE A 176 -5.83 -14.43 3.08
CA PHE A 176 -4.66 -15.26 3.35
C PHE A 176 -4.08 -15.84 2.05
N ASN A 177 -4.92 -16.48 1.24
CA ASN A 177 -4.50 -17.09 -0.02
C ASN A 177 -3.90 -16.06 -0.98
N ALA A 178 -4.49 -14.87 -1.08
CA ALA A 178 -3.96 -13.80 -1.91
C ALA A 178 -2.56 -13.33 -1.45
N ILE A 179 -2.31 -13.28 -0.13
CA ILE A 179 -0.97 -12.96 0.39
C ILE A 179 0.02 -14.07 0.05
N VAL A 180 -0.38 -15.34 0.19
CA VAL A 180 0.44 -16.48 -0.22
C VAL A 180 0.80 -16.39 -1.71
N ASP A 181 -0.18 -16.10 -2.57
CA ASP A 181 0.04 -15.97 -4.01
C ASP A 181 1.00 -14.83 -4.35
N ALA A 182 0.83 -13.67 -3.72
CA ALA A 182 1.74 -12.54 -3.87
C ALA A 182 3.17 -12.87 -3.41
N SER A 183 3.30 -13.70 -2.37
CA SER A 183 4.59 -14.10 -1.81
C SER A 183 5.42 -14.95 -2.77
N ASN A 184 4.81 -15.61 -3.77
CA ASN A 184 5.55 -16.40 -4.76
C ASN A 184 6.52 -15.56 -5.62
N GLY A 185 6.28 -14.24 -5.72
CA GLY A 185 7.19 -13.32 -6.40
C GLY A 185 8.47 -12.99 -5.62
N LEU A 186 8.59 -13.44 -4.37
CA LEU A 186 9.72 -13.14 -3.49
C LEU A 186 10.89 -14.14 -3.63
N SER A 187 12.06 -13.70 -3.19
CA SER A 187 13.21 -14.59 -2.97
C SER A 187 12.87 -15.68 -1.94
N SER A 188 13.55 -16.83 -1.97
CA SER A 188 13.30 -17.92 -1.01
C SER A 188 13.50 -17.47 0.45
N GLY A 189 14.49 -16.62 0.72
CA GLY A 189 14.74 -16.07 2.06
C GLY A 189 13.59 -15.18 2.54
N ASP A 190 13.08 -14.30 1.68
CA ASP A 190 11.98 -13.40 2.04
C ASP A 190 10.65 -14.15 2.16
N ARG A 191 10.43 -15.19 1.34
CA ARG A 191 9.26 -16.09 1.48
C ARG A 191 9.20 -16.73 2.85
N GLN A 192 10.33 -17.17 3.40
CA GLN A 192 10.37 -17.74 4.74
C GLN A 192 9.94 -16.73 5.82
N GLY A 193 10.34 -15.47 5.68
CA GLY A 193 9.93 -14.39 6.59
C GLY A 193 8.41 -14.18 6.57
N VAL A 194 7.81 -14.13 5.39
CA VAL A 194 6.35 -14.01 5.23
C VAL A 194 5.63 -15.26 5.75
N ARG A 195 6.17 -16.44 5.45
CA ARG A 195 5.62 -17.71 5.90
C ARG A 195 5.49 -17.78 7.43
N ASN A 196 6.52 -17.33 8.16
CA ASN A 196 6.48 -17.30 9.62
C ASN A 196 5.36 -16.38 10.13
N ARG A 197 5.25 -15.15 9.59
CA ARG A 197 4.18 -14.19 9.98
C ARG A 197 2.78 -14.72 9.72
N LEU A 198 2.59 -15.39 8.58
CA LEU A 198 1.32 -16.02 8.22
C LEU A 198 1.01 -17.21 9.13
N SER A 199 2.02 -18.00 9.51
CA SER A 199 1.86 -19.07 10.50
C SER A 199 1.42 -18.52 11.86
N ASP A 200 2.09 -17.47 12.35
CA ASP A 200 1.74 -16.82 13.62
C ASP A 200 0.30 -16.27 13.58
N SER A 201 -0.12 -15.72 12.43
CA SER A 201 -1.51 -15.26 12.23
C SER A 201 -2.52 -16.41 12.29
N LEU A 202 -2.22 -17.57 11.70
CA LEU A 202 -3.07 -18.75 11.77
C LEU A 202 -3.19 -19.28 13.21
N ASP A 203 -2.09 -19.29 13.95
CA ASP A 203 -2.08 -19.70 15.36
C ASP A 203 -2.95 -18.75 16.20
N SER A 204 -2.85 -17.44 15.97
CA SER A 204 -3.71 -16.44 16.60
C SER A 204 -5.20 -16.63 16.26
N ILE A 205 -5.55 -16.92 15.00
CA ILE A 205 -6.94 -17.18 14.60
C ILE A 205 -7.46 -18.47 15.25
N GLU A 206 -6.68 -19.55 15.23
CA GLU A 206 -7.04 -20.82 15.84
C GLU A 206 -7.33 -20.67 17.34
N GLN A 207 -6.51 -19.91 18.05
CA GLN A 207 -6.65 -19.66 19.49
C GLN A 207 -7.86 -18.78 19.84
N ASN A 208 -8.20 -17.79 19.01
CA ASN A 208 -9.21 -16.78 19.36
C ASN A 208 -10.59 -17.01 18.73
N ILE A 209 -10.66 -17.67 17.57
CA ILE A 209 -11.90 -17.86 16.79
C ILE A 209 -12.25 -19.34 16.67
N GLY A 210 -11.25 -20.17 16.35
CA GLY A 210 -11.40 -21.62 16.25
C GLY A 210 -10.71 -22.23 15.02
N PRO A 211 -10.74 -23.57 14.88
CA PRO A 211 -9.90 -24.29 13.93
C PRO A 211 -10.44 -24.35 12.48
N ALA A 212 -11.62 -23.80 12.22
CA ALA A 212 -12.28 -23.91 10.91
C ALA A 212 -11.40 -23.29 9.81
N GLY A 213 -11.06 -24.08 8.80
CA GLY A 213 -10.24 -23.63 7.67
C GLY A 213 -8.73 -23.47 7.94
N ILE A 214 -8.27 -23.67 9.18
CA ILE A 214 -6.85 -23.53 9.57
C ILE A 214 -5.98 -24.60 8.92
N ASN A 215 -6.44 -25.85 8.89
CA ASN A 215 -5.65 -26.96 8.32
C ASN A 215 -5.42 -26.77 6.82
N ASP A 216 -6.43 -26.32 6.09
CA ASP A 216 -6.32 -26.03 4.65
C ASP A 216 -5.39 -24.84 4.41
N ALA A 217 -5.49 -23.78 5.21
CA ALA A 217 -4.58 -22.64 5.14
C ALA A 217 -3.13 -23.04 5.47
N ARG A 218 -2.90 -23.88 6.49
CA ARG A 218 -1.57 -24.43 6.81
C ARG A 218 -1.04 -25.31 5.69
N ALA A 219 -1.90 -26.07 5.01
CA ALA A 219 -1.49 -26.86 3.85
C ALA A 219 -1.10 -25.95 2.67
N TYR A 220 -1.89 -24.89 2.41
CA TYR A 220 -1.58 -23.92 1.37
C TYR A 220 -0.29 -23.14 1.68
N LEU A 221 -0.06 -22.77 2.93
CA LEU A 221 1.16 -22.08 3.35
C LEU A 221 2.45 -22.85 3.05
N LYS A 222 2.38 -24.18 2.99
CA LYS A 222 3.54 -25.04 2.67
C LYS A 222 3.96 -24.94 1.20
N THR A 223 3.18 -24.28 0.34
CA THR A 223 3.57 -24.05 -1.06
C THR A 223 4.56 -22.91 -1.22
N LEU A 224 4.81 -22.10 -0.18
CA LEU A 224 5.83 -21.04 -0.15
C LEU A 224 7.24 -21.57 0.14
#